data_AF-A0A2D5MUL3-F1
#
_entry.id   AF-A0A2D5MUL3-F1
#
_cell.length_a   1.000
_cell.length_b   1.000
_cell.length_c   1.000
_cell.angle_alpha   90.00
_cell.angle_beta   90.00
_cell.angle_gamma   90.00
#
_symmetry.space_group_name_H-M   'P 1'
#
loop_
_entity.id
_entity.type
_entity.pdbx_description
1 polymer ?
#
loop_
_entity_poly.entity_id
_entity_poly.type
_entity_poly.pdbx_seq_one_letter_code
_entity_poly.pdbx_strand_id
1 'polypeptide(L)' 'MVKPNTDFKLTVKELALIEMSLLSFQSTQPNRHKEIQALLAKFYHQKIWYRPKNEEIYVSG' A
#
# COMPACT_ATOMS: atom_id res chain seq x y z
N MET A 1 -9.75 -10.71 22.92
CA MET A 1 -8.93 -10.17 21.81
C MET A 1 -8.42 -8.80 22.23
N VAL A 2 -7.14 -8.50 22.01
CA VAL A 2 -6.57 -7.18 22.34
C VAL A 2 -7.17 -6.15 21.40
N LYS A 3 -7.56 -4.99 21.94
CA LYS A 3 -8.12 -3.89 21.14
C LYS A 3 -7.11 -3.45 20.07
N PRO A 4 -7.49 -3.38 18.78
CA PRO A 4 -6.60 -2.89 17.73
C PRO A 4 -6.14 -1.45 18.01
N ASN A 5 -4.87 -1.16 17.73
CA ASN A 5 -4.35 0.20 17.79
C ASN A 5 -4.84 0.98 16.57
N THR A 6 -5.73 1.95 16.80
CA THR A 6 -6.28 2.83 15.75
C THR A 6 -5.35 4.00 15.41
N ASP A 7 -4.36 4.29 16.25
CA ASP A 7 -3.40 5.38 16.07
C ASP A 7 -2.14 4.94 15.30
N PHE A 8 -2.20 3.77 14.66
CA PHE A 8 -1.12 3.26 13.83
C PHE A 8 -0.99 4.07 12.54
N LYS A 9 0.07 4.89 12.46
CA LYS A 9 0.37 5.74 11.31
C LYS A 9 1.55 5.18 10.54
N LEU A 10 1.38 4.98 9.24
CA LEU A 10 2.44 4.59 8.32
C LEU A 10 2.82 5.78 7.44
N THR A 11 4.11 6.00 7.27
CA THR A 11 4.65 6.94 6.28
C THR A 11 4.54 6.37 4.87
N VAL A 12 4.60 7.25 3.87
CA VAL A 12 4.60 6.85 2.44
C VAL A 12 5.74 5.87 2.13
N LYS A 13 6.92 6.05 2.75
CA LYS A 13 8.08 5.17 2.56
C LYS A 13 7.83 3.78 3.14
N GLU A 14 7.23 3.69 4.32
CA GLU A 14 6.88 2.40 4.93
C GLU A 14 5.80 1.68 4.13
N LEU A 15 4.79 2.39 3.62
CA LEU A 15 3.77 1.83 2.73
C LEU A 15 4.39 1.24 1.46
N ALA A 16 5.37 1.93 0.85
CA ALA A 16 6.09 1.44 -0.32
C ALA A 16 6.92 0.18 0.02
N LEU A 17 7.60 0.15 1.17
CA LEU A 17 8.38 -1.01 1.59
C LEU A 17 7.49 -2.24 1.83
N ILE A 18 6.31 -2.04 2.43
CA ILE A 18 5.33 -3.11 2.66
C ILE A 18 4.81 -3.65 1.32
N GLU A 19 4.47 -2.78 0.37
CA GLU A 19 4.01 -3.20 -0.96
C GLU A 19 5.08 -4.04 -1.68
N MET A 20 6.34 -3.59 -1.70
CA MET A 20 7.45 -4.35 -2.30
C MET A 20 7.64 -5.72 -1.64
N SER A 21 7.51 -5.77 -0.32
CA SER A 21 7.58 -7.01 0.44
C SER A 21 6.44 -7.97 0.10
N LEU A 22 5.21 -7.45 -0.09
CA LEU A 22 4.05 -8.24 -0.48
C LEU A 22 4.15 -8.80 -1.90
N LEU A 23 4.66 -8.00 -2.84
CA LEU A 23 4.94 -8.46 -4.20
C LEU A 23 5.97 -9.60 -4.22
N SER A 24 7.05 -9.46 -3.44
CA SER A 24 8.03 -10.54 -3.28
C SER A 24 7.41 -11.78 -2.63
N PHE A 25 6.65 -11.60 -1.55
CA PHE A 25 6.02 -12.70 -0.82
C PHE A 25 5.02 -13.48 -1.69
N GLN A 26 4.26 -12.78 -2.54
CA GLN A 26 3.32 -13.39 -3.48
C GLN A 26 3.96 -14.43 -4.39
N SER A 27 5.19 -14.18 -4.85
CA SER A 27 5.93 -15.12 -5.71
C SER A 27 6.24 -16.44 -5.01
N THR A 28 6.37 -16.41 -3.68
CA THR A 28 6.73 -17.57 -2.86
C THR A 28 5.54 -18.30 -2.24
N GLN A 29 4.33 -17.72 -2.28
CA GLN A 29 3.14 -18.23 -1.60
C GLN A 29 1.92 -18.29 -2.54
N PRO A 30 1.86 -19.27 -3.46
CA PRO A 30 0.78 -19.37 -4.44
C PRO A 30 -0.60 -19.59 -3.82
N ASN A 31 -0.67 -20.25 -2.66
CA ASN A 31 -1.92 -20.48 -1.90
C ASN A 31 -2.50 -19.19 -1.27
N ARG A 32 -1.70 -18.13 -1.12
CA ARG A 32 -2.12 -16.86 -0.50
C ARG A 32 -2.32 -15.73 -1.51
N HIS A 33 -2.29 -16.04 -2.80
CA HIS A 33 -2.36 -15.05 -3.87
C HIS A 33 -3.55 -14.10 -3.73
N LYS A 34 -4.76 -14.63 -3.46
CA LYS A 34 -5.98 -13.82 -3.32
C LYS A 34 -5.92 -12.86 -2.13
N GLU A 35 -5.42 -13.32 -0.99
CA GLU A 35 -5.28 -12.49 0.21
C GLU A 35 -4.27 -11.36 0.00
N ILE A 36 -3.14 -11.69 -0.62
CA ILE A 36 -2.09 -10.71 -0.93
C ILE A 36 -2.59 -9.67 -1.94
N GLN A 37 -3.28 -10.09 -3.00
CA GLN A 37 -3.90 -9.18 -3.97
C GLN A 37 -4.92 -8.24 -3.31
N ALA A 38 -5.77 -8.77 -2.43
CA ALA A 38 -6.75 -7.95 -1.71
C ALA A 38 -6.08 -6.90 -0.81
N LEU A 39 -4.93 -7.22 -0.22
CA LEU A 39 -4.16 -6.28 0.59
C LEU A 39 -3.43 -5.23 -0.26
N LEU A 40 -2.82 -5.65 -1.37
CA LEU A 40 -2.20 -4.74 -2.35
C LEU A 40 -3.21 -3.73 -2.91
N ALA A 41 -4.45 -4.17 -3.20
CA ALA A 41 -5.52 -3.26 -3.63
C ALA A 41 -5.83 -2.18 -2.58
N LYS A 42 -5.86 -2.53 -1.28
CA LYS A 42 -6.04 -1.54 -0.20
C LYS A 42 -4.89 -0.53 -0.17
N PHE A 43 -3.64 -0.98 -0.35
CA PHE A 43 -2.49 -0.09 -0.44
C PHE A 43 -2.57 0.83 -1.66
N TYR A 44 -2.99 0.32 -2.81
CA TYR A 44 -3.21 1.11 -4.02
C TYR A 44 -4.27 2.20 -3.81
N HIS A 45 -5.40 1.87 -3.18
CA HIS A 45 -6.44 2.85 -2.85
C HIS A 45 -5.97 3.90 -1.83
N GLN A 46 -5.15 3.52 -0.85
CA GLN A 46 -4.53 4.46 0.09
C GLN A 46 -3.53 5.40 -0.61
N LYS A 47 -2.92 4.95 -1.71
CA LYS A 47 -2.02 5.72 -2.55
C LYS A 47 -2.72 6.62 -3.56
N ILE A 48 -4.05 6.75 -3.56
CA ILE A 48 -4.79 7.75 -4.37
C ILE A 48 -4.48 9.16 -3.83
N TRP A 49 -3.30 9.61 -4.27
CA TRP A 49 -2.82 10.94 -4.60
C TRP A 49 -3.09 12.02 -3.54
N TYR A 50 -2.19 12.09 -2.55
CA TYR A 50 -1.74 13.40 -2.08
C TYR A 50 -1.24 14.17 -3.31
N ARG A 51 -2.13 14.98 -3.88
CA ARG A 51 -1.80 16.00 -4.88
C ARG A 51 -1.46 17.26 -4.09
N PRO A 52 -0.19 17.68 -4.03
CA PRO A 52 0.12 18.97 -3.44
C PRO A 52 -0.70 20.02 -4.19
N LYS A 53 -1.54 20.79 -3.48
CA LYS A 53 -2.41 21.79 -4.13
C LYS A 53 -1.62 22.88 -4.87
N ASN A 54 -0.32 22.98 -4.61
CA ASN A 54 0.56 24.06 -5.07
C ASN A 54 1.76 23.59 -5.92
N GLU A 55 1.85 22.32 -6.29
CA GLU A 55 2.93 21.84 -7.17
C GLU A 55 2.37 21.42 -8.53
N GLU A 56 3.13 21.78 -9.56
CA GLU A 56 2.76 21.90 -10.97
C GLU A 56 2.08 20.67 -11.57
N ILE A 57 1.36 20.91 -12.67
CA ILE A 57 0.57 19.92 -13.43
C ILE A 57 1.44 18.70 -13.77
N TYR A 58 1.23 17.59 -13.08
CA TYR A 58 1.84 16.31 -13.43
C TYR A 58 1.09 15.70 -14.63
N VAL A 59 1.79 15.54 -15.77
CA VAL A 59 1.31 14.80 -16.93
C VAL A 59 2.00 13.43 -16.94
N SER A 60 1.24 12.36 -16.72
CA SER A 60 1.69 11.00 -16.99
C SER A 60 1.09 10.53 -18.31
N GLY A 61 1.97 10.19 -19.27
CA GLY A 61 1.61 9.43 -20.47
C GLY A 61 1.45 7.95 -20.20
#